data_AF-A0A2W4IZS6-F1
#
_entry.id   AF-A0A2W4IZS6-F1
#
_cell.length_a   1.000
_cell.length_b   1.000
_cell.length_c   1.000
_cell.angle_alpha   90.00
_cell.angle_beta   90.00
_cell.angle_gamma   90.00
#
_symmetry.space_group_name_H-M   'P 1'
#
loop_
_entity.id
_entity.type
_entity.pdbx_description
1 polymer ?
#
loop_
_entity_poly.entity_id
_entity_poly.type
_entity_poly.pdbx_seq_one_letter_code
_entity_poly.pdbx_strand_id
1 'polypeptide(L)'
;MADERAQAPAPGPNNKGKFLVLIFLGLLLSALSALVALIGLESGPVGNAFVPGGTTPENLPEPESEGARLLVRHCGGCHNLPSPKLHTAEAWPYVLDRMVAHARTQVFSRHPLPSEENQRLLLDYLRRNAKPSAAATAP
;
A
#
# COMPACT_ATOMS: atom_id res chain seq x y z
N MET A 1 -7.11 -46.87 -64.06
CA MET A 1 -8.17 -46.69 -63.06
C MET A 1 -7.62 -45.71 -62.02
N ALA A 2 -7.96 -44.43 -62.13
CA ALA A 2 -7.61 -43.42 -61.13
C ALA A 2 -8.90 -42.94 -60.47
N ASP A 3 -8.94 -43.05 -59.14
CA ASP A 3 -10.05 -42.68 -58.26
C ASP A 3 -9.98 -41.16 -58.01
N GLU A 4 -10.81 -40.40 -58.72
CA GLU A 4 -11.01 -38.97 -58.50
C GLU A 4 -12.10 -38.79 -57.42
N ARG A 5 -11.72 -38.91 -56.14
CA ARG A 5 -12.56 -38.41 -55.04
C ARG A 5 -12.47 -36.89 -55.02
N ALA A 6 -13.52 -36.24 -55.53
CA ALA A 6 -13.74 -34.81 -55.40
C ALA A 6 -13.73 -34.39 -53.92
N GLN A 7 -12.69 -33.68 -53.50
CA GLN A 7 -12.59 -33.05 -52.20
C GLN A 7 -13.54 -31.84 -52.16
N ALA A 8 -14.51 -31.84 -51.23
CA ALA A 8 -15.40 -30.69 -51.04
C ALA A 8 -14.60 -29.43 -50.64
N PRO A 9 -14.97 -28.23 -51.14
CA PRO A 9 -14.25 -27.00 -50.82
C PRO A 9 -14.37 -26.68 -49.33
N ALA A 10 -13.24 -26.33 -48.70
CA ALA A 10 -13.20 -25.93 -47.31
C ALA A 10 -14.10 -24.70 -47.07
N PRO A 11 -14.84 -24.63 -45.94
CA PRO A 11 -15.67 -23.47 -45.63
C PRO A 11 -14.81 -22.21 -45.53
N GLY A 12 -15.18 -21.18 -46.31
CA GLY A 12 -14.46 -19.89 -46.35
C GLY A 12 -14.50 -19.14 -45.01
N PRO A 13 -13.56 -18.19 -44.79
CA PRO A 13 -13.41 -17.52 -43.50
C PRO A 13 -14.67 -16.73 -43.09
N ASN A 14 -15.20 -17.05 -41.90
CA ASN A 14 -16.42 -16.47 -41.34
C ASN A 14 -16.19 -15.08 -40.72
N ASN A 15 -15.93 -14.08 -41.57
CA ASN A 15 -15.62 -12.71 -41.16
C ASN A 15 -16.73 -12.05 -40.32
N LYS A 16 -17.99 -12.48 -40.50
CA LYS A 16 -19.15 -12.03 -39.71
C LYS A 16 -19.05 -12.47 -38.24
N GLY A 17 -18.63 -13.71 -37.99
CA GLY A 17 -18.42 -14.22 -36.64
C GLY A 17 -17.27 -13.51 -35.94
N LYS A 18 -16.16 -13.28 -36.67
CA LYS A 18 -15.03 -12.49 -36.17
C LYS A 18 -15.43 -11.05 -35.83
N PHE A 19 -16.24 -10.41 -36.67
CA PHE A 19 -16.72 -9.05 -36.42
C PHE A 19 -17.64 -8.97 -35.20
N LEU A 20 -18.57 -9.93 -35.04
CA LEU A 20 -19.41 -10.02 -33.84
C LEU A 20 -18.58 -10.24 -32.57
N VAL A 21 -17.60 -11.15 -32.61
CA VAL A 21 -16.70 -11.40 -31.47
C VAL A 21 -15.92 -10.14 -31.08
N LEU A 22 -15.41 -9.37 -32.05
CA LEU A 22 -14.69 -8.12 -31.78
C LEU A 22 -15.61 -7.05 -31.17
N ILE A 23 -16.86 -6.94 -31.64
CA ILE A 23 -17.85 -6.04 -31.05
C ILE A 23 -18.14 -6.44 -29.60
N PHE A 24 -18.42 -7.71 -29.34
CA PHE A 24 -18.70 -8.19 -27.99
C PHE A 24 -17.49 -8.01 -27.06
N LEU A 25 -16.27 -8.28 -27.53
CA LEU A 25 -15.04 -8.06 -26.77
C LEU A 25 -14.82 -6.59 -26.47
N GLY A 26 -15.04 -5.70 -27.44
CA GLY A 26 -14.93 -4.25 -27.24
C GLY A 26 -15.94 -3.72 -26.23
N LEU A 27 -17.21 -4.16 -26.34
CA LEU A 27 -18.25 -3.80 -25.38
C LEU A 27 -17.91 -4.32 -23.97
N LEU A 28 -17.44 -5.57 -23.86
CA LEU A 28 -17.03 -6.15 -22.58
C LEU A 28 -15.88 -5.36 -21.94
N LEU A 29 -14.84 -5.03 -22.71
CA LEU A 29 -13.69 -4.25 -22.24
C LEU A 29 -14.11 -2.84 -21.80
N SER A 30 -14.99 -2.18 -22.55
CA SER A 30 -15.52 -0.85 -22.17
C SER A 30 -16.36 -0.90 -20.90
N ALA A 31 -17.22 -1.93 -20.74
CA ALA A 31 -18.04 -2.11 -19.56
C ALA A 31 -17.18 -2.43 -18.33
N LEU A 32 -16.13 -3.23 -18.50
CA LEU A 32 -15.16 -3.52 -17.44
C LEU A 32 -14.41 -2.26 -17.02
N SER A 33 -13.99 -1.42 -17.97
CA SER A 33 -13.35 -0.13 -17.68
C SER A 33 -14.29 0.82 -16.92
N ALA A 34 -15.56 0.91 -17.33
CA ALA A 34 -16.56 1.73 -16.63
C ALA A 34 -16.86 1.19 -15.22
N LEU A 35 -16.87 -0.13 -15.05
CA LEU A 35 -17.04 -0.78 -13.75
C LEU A 35 -15.85 -0.50 -12.81
N VAL A 36 -14.62 -0.51 -13.32
CA VAL A 36 -13.41 -0.12 -12.57
C VAL A 36 -13.50 1.33 -12.07
N ALA A 37 -13.97 2.25 -12.91
CA ALA A 37 -14.18 3.64 -12.53
C ALA A 37 -15.30 3.81 -11.48
N LEU A 38 -16.40 3.06 -11.59
CA LEU A 38 -17.51 3.09 -10.62
C LEU A 38 -17.14 2.48 -9.26
N ILE A 39 -16.29 1.45 -9.24
CA ILE A 39 -15.82 0.80 -7.99
C ILE A 39 -14.75 1.66 -7.29
N GLY A 40 -14.26 2.73 -7.91
CA GLY A 40 -13.22 3.58 -7.31
C GLY A 40 -11.88 2.83 -7.17
N LEU A 41 -11.62 1.86 -8.05
CA LEU A 41 -10.32 1.18 -8.14
C LEU A 41 -9.33 1.99 -9.00
N GLU A 42 -9.67 3.23 -9.35
CA GLU A 42 -8.66 4.21 -9.72
C GLU A 42 -7.88 4.53 -8.46
N SER A 43 -6.59 4.18 -8.47
CA SER A 43 -5.66 4.74 -7.50
C SER A 43 -5.67 6.24 -7.75
N GLY A 44 -6.46 6.98 -6.96
CA GLY A 44 -6.38 8.43 -6.93
C GLY A 44 -4.91 8.85 -6.74
N PRO A 45 -4.54 10.08 -7.14
CA PRO A 45 -3.19 10.57 -6.90
C PRO A 45 -2.86 10.27 -5.45
N VAL A 46 -1.78 9.49 -5.24
CA VAL A 46 -1.33 9.03 -3.93
C VAL A 46 -1.26 10.28 -3.08
N GLY A 47 -2.31 10.50 -2.30
CA GLY A 47 -2.37 11.62 -1.39
C GLY A 47 -1.31 11.26 -0.39
N ASN A 48 -0.11 11.80 -0.58
CA ASN A 48 0.87 11.90 0.48
C ASN A 48 0.13 12.65 1.58
N ALA A 49 -0.52 11.90 2.46
CA ALA A 49 -1.21 12.43 3.62
C ALA A 49 -0.12 13.11 4.42
N PHE A 50 -0.03 14.42 4.24
CA PHE A 50 1.02 15.23 4.80
C PHE A 50 0.80 15.24 6.31
N VAL A 51 1.58 14.43 7.01
CA VAL A 51 1.76 14.54 8.45
C VAL A 51 2.95 15.49 8.65
N PRO A 52 2.74 16.68 9.25
CA PRO A 52 3.82 17.59 9.57
C PRO A 52 4.91 16.88 10.39
N GLY A 53 6.17 17.11 10.03
CA GLY A 53 7.33 16.60 10.77
C GLY A 53 7.65 15.11 10.55
N GLY A 54 7.34 14.59 9.37
CA GLY A 54 7.95 13.36 8.87
C GLY A 54 9.48 13.47 8.73
N THR A 55 10.15 12.32 8.71
CA THR A 55 11.62 12.19 8.57
C THR A 55 11.99 11.19 7.46
N THR A 56 13.27 11.03 7.18
CA THR A 56 13.80 9.94 6.33
C THR A 56 14.48 8.88 7.18
N PRO A 57 14.63 7.62 6.69
CA PRO A 57 15.30 6.55 7.42
C PRO A 57 16.70 6.94 7.92
N GLU A 58 17.47 7.67 7.12
CA GLU A 58 18.85 8.07 7.42
C GLU A 58 18.93 9.11 8.54
N ASN A 59 17.85 9.88 8.72
CA ASN A 59 17.73 10.92 9.73
C ASN A 59 17.09 10.41 11.03
N LEU A 60 16.80 9.10 11.13
CA LEU A 60 16.32 8.51 12.37
C LEU A 60 17.45 8.46 13.42
N PRO A 61 17.15 8.69 14.70
CA PRO A 61 18.05 8.35 15.78
C PRO A 61 18.39 6.86 15.75
N GLU A 62 19.66 6.49 15.94
CA GLU A 62 20.10 5.09 15.89
C GLU A 62 19.56 4.34 14.64
N PRO A 63 19.87 4.81 13.41
CA PRO A 63 19.19 4.33 12.18
C PRO A 63 19.44 2.83 11.92
N GLU A 64 20.55 2.29 12.41
CA GLU A 64 20.90 0.88 12.35
C GLU A 64 20.34 0.04 13.51
N SER A 65 19.54 0.63 14.40
CA SER A 65 18.87 -0.13 15.46
C SER A 65 17.71 -0.97 14.91
N GLU A 66 17.35 -2.01 15.65
CA GLU A 66 16.18 -2.81 15.32
C GLU A 66 14.88 -1.97 15.34
N GLY A 67 14.73 -1.10 16.34
CA GLY A 67 13.59 -0.20 16.45
C GLY A 67 13.44 0.75 15.25
N ALA A 68 14.54 1.34 14.78
CA ALA A 68 14.53 2.18 13.58
C ALA A 68 14.11 1.39 12.33
N ARG A 69 14.66 0.18 12.12
CA ARG A 69 14.27 -0.68 11.00
C ARG A 69 12.80 -1.09 11.05
N LEU A 70 12.29 -1.40 12.25
CA LEU A 70 10.87 -1.69 12.44
C LEU A 70 10.00 -0.47 12.12
N LEU A 71 10.42 0.73 12.52
CA LEU A 71 9.68 1.96 12.27
C LEU A 71 9.54 2.23 10.77
N VAL A 72 10.64 2.07 10.02
CA VAL A 72 10.62 2.19 8.55
C VAL A 72 9.69 1.15 7.94
N ARG A 73 9.81 -0.11 8.35
CA ARG A 73 9.04 -1.23 7.79
C ARG A 73 7.53 -1.10 8.02
N HIS A 74 7.12 -0.68 9.22
CA HIS A 74 5.72 -0.75 9.64
C HIS A 74 5.00 0.61 9.60
N CYS A 75 5.72 1.73 9.63
CA CYS A 75 5.11 3.06 9.78
C CYS A 75 5.39 4.02 8.61
N GLY A 76 6.33 3.73 7.72
CA GLY A 76 6.63 4.56 6.54
C GLY A 76 5.73 4.32 5.33
N GLY A 77 4.73 3.45 5.45
CA GLY A 77 3.98 2.91 4.32
C GLY A 77 2.65 3.59 3.99
N CYS A 78 2.04 4.26 4.96
CA CYS A 78 0.72 4.89 4.81
C CYS A 78 0.80 6.42 4.65
N HIS A 79 1.84 7.03 5.20
CA HIS A 79 2.14 8.47 5.14
C HIS A 79 3.64 8.66 5.41
N ASN A 80 4.11 9.92 5.50
CA ASN A 80 5.49 10.22 5.84
C ASN A 80 5.93 9.50 7.12
N LEU A 81 7.15 8.96 7.13
CA LEU A 81 7.74 8.26 8.28
C LEU A 81 7.77 9.20 9.50
N PRO A 82 7.15 8.84 10.65
CA PRO A 82 7.10 9.74 11.81
C PRO A 82 8.48 9.88 12.45
N SER A 83 8.88 11.10 12.80
CA SER A 83 10.06 11.31 13.65
C SER A 83 9.74 10.96 15.11
N PRO A 84 10.60 10.21 15.83
CA PRO A 84 10.46 10.01 17.28
C PRO A 84 10.35 11.32 18.07
N LYS A 85 10.86 12.43 17.54
CA LYS A 85 10.81 13.76 18.18
C LYS A 85 9.46 14.48 18.06
N LEU A 86 8.46 13.90 17.40
CA LEU A 86 7.12 14.49 17.28
C LEU A 86 6.34 14.49 18.59
N HIS A 87 6.52 13.46 19.41
CA HIS A 87 5.78 13.27 20.64
C HIS A 87 6.74 13.01 21.83
N THR A 88 6.25 13.25 23.04
CA THR A 88 6.99 12.91 24.27
C THR A 88 6.90 11.41 24.55
N ALA A 89 7.78 10.91 25.42
CA ALA A 89 7.81 9.49 25.78
C ALA A 89 6.49 9.00 26.42
N GLU A 90 5.74 9.90 27.06
CA GLU A 90 4.44 9.60 27.68
C GLU A 90 3.31 9.56 26.65
N ALA A 91 3.43 10.32 25.56
CA ALA A 91 2.42 10.39 24.51
C ALA A 91 2.54 9.26 23.48
N TRP A 92 3.76 8.74 23.25
CA TRP A 92 4.02 7.69 22.26
C TRP A 92 3.17 6.41 22.37
N PRO A 93 2.86 5.87 23.58
CA PRO A 93 1.97 4.71 23.70
C PRO A 93 0.62 4.93 23.01
N TYR A 94 -0.03 6.06 23.28
CA TYR A 94 -1.32 6.41 22.70
C TYR A 94 -1.24 6.62 21.18
N VAL A 95 -0.17 7.25 20.69
CA VAL A 95 0.03 7.49 19.26
C VAL A 95 0.25 6.18 18.50
N LEU A 96 1.10 5.30 19.03
CA LEU A 96 1.38 4.00 18.41
C LEU A 96 0.10 3.14 18.34
N ASP A 97 -0.69 3.11 19.42
CA ASP A 97 -1.97 2.40 19.45
C ASP A 97 -2.92 2.88 18.35
N ARG A 98 -3.02 4.21 18.15
CA ARG A 98 -3.83 4.79 17.08
C ARG A 98 -3.32 4.43 15.69
N MET A 99 -2.00 4.44 15.47
CA MET A 99 -1.41 4.07 14.19
C MET A 99 -1.65 2.59 13.88
N VAL A 100 -1.47 1.69 14.86
CA VAL A 100 -1.72 0.26 14.69
C VAL A 100 -3.21 -0.01 14.47
N ALA A 101 -4.09 0.64 15.22
CA ALA A 101 -5.54 0.52 15.03
C ALA A 101 -5.96 0.97 13.62
N HIS A 102 -5.40 2.09 13.13
CA HIS A 102 -5.66 2.55 11.77
C HIS A 102 -5.09 1.59 10.73
N ALA A 103 -3.86 1.10 10.91
CA ALA A 103 -3.27 0.14 9.98
C ALA A 103 -4.11 -1.14 9.86
N ARG A 104 -4.75 -1.59 10.95
CA ARG A 104 -5.67 -2.75 10.94
C ARG A 104 -6.92 -2.52 10.09
N THR A 105 -7.37 -1.28 9.91
CA THR A 105 -8.54 -0.98 9.04
C THR A 105 -8.15 -0.92 7.56
N GLN A 106 -6.87 -0.85 7.23
CA GLN A 106 -6.37 -0.80 5.86
C GLN A 106 -6.26 -2.21 5.27
N VAL A 107 -7.39 -2.82 4.93
CA VAL A 107 -7.49 -4.20 4.43
C VAL A 107 -6.71 -4.47 3.13
N PHE A 108 -6.36 -3.43 2.38
CA PHE A 108 -5.56 -3.52 1.15
C PHE A 108 -4.13 -2.97 1.31
N SER A 109 -3.70 -2.67 2.54
CA SER A 109 -2.33 -2.23 2.79
C SER A 109 -1.35 -3.35 2.46
N ARG A 110 -0.33 -3.01 1.68
CA ARG A 110 0.81 -3.91 1.41
C ARG A 110 1.80 -3.96 2.57
N HIS A 111 1.62 -3.13 3.59
CA HIS A 111 2.52 -3.05 4.73
C HIS A 111 2.11 -4.02 5.83
N PRO A 112 3.02 -4.90 6.30
CA PRO A 112 2.70 -5.86 7.33
C PRO A 112 2.35 -5.15 8.64
N LEU A 113 1.32 -5.63 9.33
CA LEU A 113 1.03 -5.19 10.70
C LEU A 113 2.18 -5.62 11.62
N PRO A 114 2.60 -4.77 12.57
CA PRO A 114 3.60 -5.17 13.56
C PRO A 114 2.98 -6.21 14.53
N SER A 115 3.72 -7.29 14.80
CA SER A 115 3.40 -8.24 15.88
C SER A 115 3.39 -7.53 17.24
N GLU A 116 2.84 -8.15 18.28
CA GLU A 116 2.89 -7.57 19.64
C GLU A 116 4.33 -7.32 20.12
N GLU A 117 5.25 -8.23 19.77
CA GLU A 117 6.68 -8.07 20.06
C GLU A 117 7.27 -6.86 19.32
N ASN A 118 7.01 -6.74 18.01
CA ASN A 118 7.47 -5.60 17.23
C ASN A 118 6.88 -4.29 17.76
N GLN A 119 5.62 -4.29 18.23
CA GLN A 119 5.00 -3.12 18.86
C GLN A 119 5.72 -2.73 20.15
N ARG A 120 6.14 -3.69 20.98
CA ARG A 120 6.93 -3.40 22.20
C ARG A 120 8.30 -2.80 21.85
N LEU A 121 9.01 -3.38 20.88
CA LEU A 121 10.31 -2.87 20.42
C LEU A 121 10.20 -1.48 19.79
N LEU A 122 9.16 -1.25 18.98
CA LEU A 122 8.83 0.05 18.41
C LEU A 122 8.55 1.08 19.50
N LEU A 123 7.74 0.72 20.49
CA LEU A 123 7.38 1.62 21.58
C LEU A 123 8.61 2.01 22.41
N ASP A 124 9.47 1.04 22.73
CA ASP A 124 10.71 1.32 23.46
C ASP A 124 11.63 2.28 22.68
N TYR A 125 11.82 2.03 21.39
CA TYR A 125 12.58 2.91 20.50
C TYR A 125 12.01 4.33 20.43
N LEU A 126 10.70 4.45 20.23
CA LEU A 126 9.99 5.74 20.14
C LEU A 126 10.11 6.53 21.45
N ARG A 127 9.97 5.87 22.60
CA ARG A 127 10.07 6.51 23.92
C ARG A 127 11.49 6.95 24.23
N ARG A 128 12.49 6.12 23.96
CA ARG A 128 13.91 6.44 24.17
C ARG A 128 14.35 7.63 23.32
N ASN A 129 13.83 7.71 22.11
CA ASN A 129 14.18 8.75 21.13
C ASN A 129 13.18 9.91 21.09
N ALA A 130 12.25 9.97 22.05
CA ALA A 130 11.16 10.93 22.09
C ALA A 130 11.63 12.39 22.15
N LYS A 131 10.68 13.32 21.94
CA LYS A 131 10.86 14.71 22.33
C LYS A 131 11.18 14.78 23.83
N PRO A 132 12.26 15.49 24.24
CA PRO A 132 12.51 15.72 25.66
C PRO A 132 11.28 16.35 26.32
N SER A 133 10.89 15.84 27.48
CA SER A 133 9.88 16.51 28.29
C SER A 133 10.42 17.86 28.76
N ALA A 134 9.54 18.87 28.87
CA ALA A 134 9.91 20.17 29.41
C ALA A 134 10.49 20.08 30.83
N ALA A 135 10.11 19.06 31.60
CA ALA A 135 10.65 18.79 32.94
C ALA A 135 12.12 18.31 32.93
N ALA A 136 12.57 17.69 31.83
CA ALA A 136 13.95 17.20 31.68
C ALA A 136 14.92 18.29 31.20
N THR A 137 14.42 19.51 30.93
CA THR A 137 15.20 20.64 30.43
C THR A 137 15.41 21.74 31.48
N ALA A 138 14.94 21.53 32.71
CA ALA A 138 15.22 22.42 33.83
C ALA A 138 16.64 22.15 34.39
N PRO A 139 17.44 23.19 34.67
CA PRO A 139 18.83 23.07 35.13
C PRO A 139 18.96 22.44 36.52
#